data_AF-A0A2A7U7S0-F1
#
_entry.id   AF-A0A2A7U7S0-F1
#
_cell.length_a   1.000
_cell.length_b   1.000
_cell.length_c   1.000
_cell.angle_alpha   90.00
_cell.angle_beta   90.00
_cell.angle_gamma   90.00
#
_symmetry.space_group_name_H-M   'P 1'
#
loop_
_entity.id
_entity.type
_entity.pdbx_description
1 polymer ?
#
loop_
_entity_poly.entity_id
_entity_poly.type
_entity_poly.pdbx_seq_one_letter_code
_entity_poly.pdbx_strand_id
1 'polypeptide(L)'
;MKKIVLKFSEAENVLREWFEAGITFNLIFGCLDFRKESGLVHLRRCLAEIPLALRPQYYDILEKAFSPRHNILDILFGYDYDSLSLRGQLYAYAECLTKNYPKMPLKLLLTAAATTHSVLEPKKIIHAYYKIRTKLESNNRQKLDITIEDPTLIALCQMVSERQLTSNLVDIDYGNPQGKMTPFRIHSFDLFTNKGRNQLVDKEFSLGQVHGHFIKIAHKLALGLDPLNEVSHPLLKGKKCAQWAPILHALCRNYENNTEVGYYKTYSQKIPVRYEHELDSKSIKHQIEKLSERANSLFRFLNPSPDDFAQRQQDALKSTPPEVMQKMIVYHMIMFYFSLMKNADWYIKVRYFMKNLKMSHPQDYESKLFTFSRRDECINDTLYNSFNEIFSANPVGLFPWMFSGVLPEPMDLMMHYFSNKNKKDIENIDKKNKSFKNLNLAASALTIPMFLNGLDSAQGRSTSIMVQLPSCNSDTCVFYTATGISKEDGLYLAELFSNGLYIQRSLEESLTIELKEIEDLLIGICFLWHENFVEKISLRKFVDILQDNEINDISERTLKARKDKAENWLMQWPSQRPLIA
;
A
#
# COMPACT_ATOMS: atom_id res chain seq x y z
N MET A 1 26.25 16.07 -14.35
CA MET A 1 25.71 16.45 -15.68
C MET A 1 26.06 17.92 -15.91
N LYS A 2 26.61 18.32 -17.07
CA LYS A 2 27.07 19.71 -17.32
C LYS A 2 26.19 20.51 -18.29
N LYS A 3 25.39 19.83 -19.13
CA LYS A 3 24.55 20.44 -20.16
C LYS A 3 23.35 19.54 -20.45
N ILE A 4 22.19 20.15 -20.69
CA ILE A 4 20.94 19.47 -21.07
C ILE A 4 20.39 20.17 -22.32
N VAL A 5 19.87 19.40 -23.27
CA VAL A 5 19.22 19.91 -24.47
C VAL A 5 17.77 19.45 -24.47
N LEU A 6 16.83 20.40 -24.53
CA LEU A 6 15.39 20.12 -24.58
C LEU A 6 14.82 20.53 -25.93
N LYS A 7 13.97 19.68 -26.51
CA LYS A 7 13.17 20.07 -27.67
C LYS A 7 12.21 21.19 -27.27
N PHE A 8 12.07 22.20 -28.13
CA PHE A 8 11.18 23.33 -27.86
C PHE A 8 9.73 22.90 -27.55
N SER A 9 9.24 21.87 -28.25
CA SER A 9 7.88 21.32 -28.08
C SER A 9 7.59 20.73 -26.70
N GLU A 10 8.63 20.26 -26.00
CA GLU A 10 8.52 19.58 -24.71
C GLU A 10 9.03 20.45 -23.55
N ALA A 11 9.83 21.48 -23.88
CA ALA A 11 10.56 22.27 -22.91
C ALA A 11 9.66 22.87 -21.83
N GLU A 12 8.51 23.46 -22.19
CA GLU A 12 7.62 24.08 -21.20
C GLU A 12 7.09 23.05 -20.19
N ASN A 13 6.68 21.86 -20.64
CA ASN A 13 6.19 20.82 -19.75
C ASN A 13 7.28 20.23 -18.85
N VAL A 14 8.48 20.00 -19.40
CA VAL A 14 9.62 19.48 -18.65
C VAL A 14 10.10 20.50 -17.62
N LEU A 15 10.23 21.76 -18.01
CA LEU A 15 10.64 22.85 -17.12
C LEU A 15 9.62 23.08 -16.00
N ARG A 16 8.31 22.95 -16.31
CA ARG A 16 7.25 23.04 -15.31
C ARG A 16 7.48 22.07 -14.16
N GLU A 17 7.84 20.82 -14.46
CA GLU A 17 8.12 19.80 -13.45
C GLU A 17 9.37 20.13 -12.63
N TRP A 18 10.42 20.64 -13.28
CA TRP A 18 11.64 21.07 -12.60
C TRP A 18 11.36 22.23 -11.62
N PHE A 19 10.61 23.24 -12.04
CA PHE A 19 10.23 24.35 -11.17
C PHE A 19 9.28 23.92 -10.05
N GLU A 20 8.33 23.01 -10.32
CA GLU A 20 7.44 22.44 -9.30
C GLU A 20 8.23 21.70 -8.21
N ALA A 21 9.26 20.94 -8.61
CA ALA A 21 10.17 20.27 -7.66
C ALA A 21 10.96 21.29 -6.81
N GLY A 22 11.42 22.38 -7.42
CA GLY A 22 12.10 23.47 -6.71
C GLY A 22 11.21 24.21 -5.71
N ILE A 23 9.94 24.41 -6.07
CA ILE A 23 8.92 24.95 -5.15
C ILE A 23 8.70 23.95 -4.01
N THR A 24 8.46 22.68 -4.34
CA THR A 24 8.21 21.61 -3.37
C THR A 24 9.36 21.46 -2.36
N PHE A 25 10.61 21.43 -2.83
CA PHE A 25 11.80 21.43 -1.98
C PHE A 25 11.78 22.58 -0.98
N ASN A 26 11.53 23.81 -1.43
CA ASN A 26 11.56 24.97 -0.55
C ASN A 26 10.36 25.02 0.41
N LEU A 27 9.21 24.46 0.03
CA LEU A 27 8.05 24.32 0.93
C LEU A 27 8.29 23.27 2.02
N ILE A 28 8.89 22.13 1.68
CA ILE A 28 9.25 21.08 2.65
C ILE A 28 10.20 21.63 3.72
N PHE A 29 11.22 22.39 3.30
CA PHE A 29 12.22 22.91 4.24
C PHE A 29 11.80 24.21 4.93
N GLY A 30 10.71 24.85 4.49
CA GLY A 30 10.18 26.08 5.06
C GLY A 30 11.02 27.34 4.77
N CYS A 31 10.62 28.45 5.41
CA CYS A 31 11.27 29.75 5.30
C CYS A 31 12.66 29.78 5.96
N LEU A 32 13.42 30.83 5.69
CA LEU A 32 14.79 30.98 6.18
C LEU A 32 14.86 30.92 7.71
N ASP A 33 13.92 31.57 8.41
CA ASP A 33 13.92 31.63 9.87
C ASP A 33 13.58 30.27 10.49
N PHE A 34 12.57 29.57 9.96
CA PHE A 34 12.27 28.20 10.36
C PHE A 34 13.46 27.25 10.15
N ARG A 35 14.21 27.38 9.04
CA ARG A 35 15.43 26.59 8.82
C ARG A 35 16.52 26.85 9.86
N LYS A 36 16.61 28.07 10.40
CA LYS A 36 17.55 28.38 11.48
C LYS A 36 17.10 27.72 12.78
N GLU A 37 15.81 27.84 13.11
CA GLU A 37 15.22 27.37 14.38
C GLU A 37 15.10 25.84 14.46
N SER A 38 14.83 25.17 13.34
CA SER A 38 14.60 23.72 13.23
C SER A 38 15.85 22.83 13.37
N GLY A 39 17.03 23.40 13.65
CA GLY A 39 18.27 22.65 13.76
C GLY A 39 19.03 22.44 12.43
N LEU A 40 18.46 22.82 11.29
CA LEU A 40 19.06 22.59 9.96
C LEU A 40 20.37 23.35 9.76
N VAL A 41 20.43 24.61 10.16
CA VAL A 41 21.65 25.43 10.08
C VAL A 41 22.73 24.91 11.04
N HIS A 42 22.32 24.37 12.20
CA HIS A 42 23.24 23.81 13.18
C HIS A 42 23.93 22.53 12.68
N LEU A 43 23.24 21.69 11.90
CA LEU A 43 23.83 20.50 11.26
C LEU A 43 25.11 20.84 10.50
N ARG A 44 25.08 21.89 9.67
CA ARG A 44 26.23 22.28 8.86
C ARG A 44 27.39 22.79 9.73
N ARG A 45 27.09 23.48 10.81
CA ARG A 45 28.10 24.02 11.75
C ARG A 45 28.80 22.88 12.48
N CYS A 46 28.04 21.90 12.98
CA CYS A 46 28.61 20.73 13.66
C CYS A 46 29.41 19.85 12.72
N LEU A 47 28.98 19.67 11.47
CA LEU A 47 29.79 18.96 10.47
C LEU A 47 31.11 19.68 10.15
N ALA A 48 31.15 21.01 10.25
CA ALA A 48 32.37 21.78 10.06
C ALA A 48 33.36 21.62 11.23
N GLU A 49 32.85 21.43 12.45
CA GLU A 49 33.64 21.19 13.67
C GLU A 49 34.30 19.80 13.70
N ILE A 50 33.80 18.85 12.90
CA ILE A 50 34.43 17.53 12.76
C ILE A 50 35.80 17.67 12.07
N PRO A 51 36.88 17.12 12.65
CA PRO A 51 38.19 17.08 12.02
C PRO A 51 38.14 16.46 10.62
N LEU A 52 38.84 17.05 9.66
CA LEU A 52 38.82 16.61 8.24
C LEU A 52 39.06 15.10 8.07
N ALA A 53 39.98 14.53 8.85
CA ALA A 53 40.32 13.11 8.80
C ALA A 53 39.16 12.18 9.24
N LEU A 54 38.27 12.65 10.11
CA LEU A 54 37.15 11.87 10.65
C LEU A 54 35.85 12.08 9.86
N ARG A 55 35.74 13.16 9.08
CA ARG A 55 34.50 13.48 8.33
C ARG A 55 33.94 12.32 7.51
N PRO A 56 34.71 11.52 6.76
CA PRO A 56 34.17 10.40 6.00
C PRO A 56 33.39 9.42 6.89
N GLN A 57 33.96 9.03 8.03
CA GLN A 57 33.30 8.14 8.98
C GLN A 57 31.99 8.72 9.53
N TYR A 58 31.97 10.02 9.85
CA TYR A 58 30.75 10.68 10.32
C TYR A 58 29.67 10.78 9.23
N TYR A 59 30.06 11.05 7.98
CA TYR A 59 29.12 11.04 6.86
C TYR A 59 28.54 9.64 6.65
N ASP A 60 29.34 8.58 6.72
CA ASP A 60 28.86 7.20 6.61
C ASP A 60 27.85 6.85 7.71
N ILE A 61 28.10 7.28 8.95
CA ILE A 61 27.18 7.08 10.08
C ILE A 61 25.86 7.83 9.83
N LEU A 62 25.93 9.09 9.42
CA LEU A 62 24.74 9.91 9.18
C LEU A 62 23.95 9.44 7.95
N GLU A 63 24.61 9.01 6.88
CA GLU A 63 23.95 8.44 5.71
C GLU A 63 23.19 7.17 6.08
N LYS A 64 23.79 6.30 6.91
CA LYS A 64 23.08 5.13 7.47
C LYS A 64 21.93 5.55 8.38
N ALA A 65 22.12 6.55 9.25
CA ALA A 65 21.08 7.01 10.15
C ALA A 65 19.86 7.50 9.36
N PHE A 66 20.06 8.38 8.38
CA PHE A 66 18.98 8.90 7.53
C PHE A 66 18.55 7.94 6.40
N SER A 67 18.86 6.64 6.51
CA SER A 67 18.37 5.60 5.60
C SER A 67 17.02 5.05 6.06
N PRO A 68 16.09 4.71 5.14
CA PRO A 68 14.83 4.06 5.48
C PRO A 68 14.97 2.75 6.25
N ARG A 69 16.12 2.07 6.10
CA ARG A 69 16.42 0.74 6.66
C ARG A 69 16.58 0.72 8.18
N HIS A 70 16.85 1.86 8.79
CA HIS A 70 17.39 1.89 10.14
C HIS A 70 16.61 2.83 11.07
N ASN A 71 16.63 2.48 12.35
CA ASN A 71 16.30 3.42 13.42
C ASN A 71 17.45 4.41 13.54
N ILE A 72 17.14 5.70 13.38
CA ILE A 72 18.14 6.77 13.46
C ILE A 72 18.87 6.73 14.81
N LEU A 73 18.15 6.47 15.91
CA LEU A 73 18.74 6.43 17.24
C LEU A 73 19.60 5.18 17.45
N ASP A 74 19.17 4.01 17.00
CA ASP A 74 19.97 2.78 17.13
C ASP A 74 21.30 2.90 16.38
N ILE A 75 21.29 3.50 15.19
CA ILE A 75 22.54 3.77 14.45
C ILE A 75 23.44 4.70 15.26
N LEU A 76 22.91 5.81 15.78
CA LEU A 76 23.71 6.81 16.50
C LEU A 76 24.21 6.30 17.87
N PHE A 77 23.46 5.42 18.53
CA PHE A 77 23.87 4.79 19.79
C PHE A 77 24.72 3.53 19.60
N GLY A 78 24.60 2.82 18.49
CA GLY A 78 25.34 1.58 18.22
C GLY A 78 26.83 1.77 17.91
N TYR A 79 27.28 2.99 17.59
CA TYR A 79 28.71 3.28 17.45
C TYR A 79 29.32 3.66 18.82
N ASP A 80 29.88 2.65 19.49
CA ASP A 80 30.62 2.80 20.73
C ASP A 80 32.12 2.99 20.45
N TYR A 81 32.45 4.12 19.83
CA TYR A 81 33.85 4.53 19.67
C TYR A 81 34.15 5.67 20.65
N ASP A 82 35.07 5.42 21.59
CA ASP A 82 35.64 6.42 22.52
C ASP A 82 36.20 7.68 21.80
N SER A 83 36.36 7.63 20.47
CA SER A 83 36.87 8.71 19.63
C SER A 83 35.82 9.72 19.12
N LEU A 84 34.51 9.48 19.32
CA LEU A 84 33.46 10.37 18.80
C LEU A 84 33.08 11.46 19.82
N SER A 85 33.93 12.48 19.96
CA SER A 85 33.74 13.62 20.89
C SER A 85 32.43 14.42 20.72
N LEU A 86 31.71 14.20 19.60
CA LEU A 86 30.47 14.91 19.23
C LEU A 86 29.19 14.05 19.34
N ARG A 87 29.24 12.85 19.94
CA ARG A 87 28.10 11.90 20.01
C ARG A 87 26.82 12.52 20.57
N GLY A 88 26.90 13.19 21.73
CA GLY A 88 25.73 13.80 22.37
C GLY A 88 25.13 14.95 21.57
N GLN A 89 25.98 15.74 20.91
CA GLN A 89 25.53 16.82 20.03
C GLN A 89 24.84 16.25 18.78
N LEU A 90 25.44 15.26 18.11
CA LEU A 90 24.84 14.61 16.94
C LEU A 90 23.50 13.93 17.25
N TYR A 91 23.38 13.30 18.41
CA TYR A 91 22.12 12.75 18.88
C TYR A 91 21.05 13.85 18.99
N ALA A 92 21.34 14.95 19.69
CA ALA A 92 20.39 16.06 19.87
C ALA A 92 19.99 16.68 18.51
N TYR A 93 20.91 16.77 17.56
CA TYR A 93 20.61 17.25 16.21
C TYR A 93 19.78 16.28 15.40
N ALA A 94 20.10 14.99 15.40
CA ALA A 94 19.33 13.99 14.69
C ALA A 94 17.90 13.89 15.25
N GLU A 95 17.74 14.00 16.56
CA GLU A 95 16.41 14.09 17.20
C GLU A 95 15.65 15.34 16.77
N CYS A 96 16.32 16.49 16.65
CA CYS A 96 15.69 17.73 16.17
C CYS A 96 15.29 17.64 14.69
N LEU A 97 16.17 17.11 13.84
CA LEU A 97 15.93 16.97 12.40
C LEU A 97 14.84 15.95 12.09
N THR A 98 14.76 14.85 12.83
CA THR A 98 13.68 13.86 12.66
C THR A 98 12.30 14.40 13.01
N LYS A 99 12.21 15.30 13.99
CA LYS A 99 10.96 15.98 14.35
C LYS A 99 10.52 17.00 13.30
N ASN A 100 11.45 17.80 12.77
CA ASN A 100 11.14 18.91 11.86
C ASN A 100 11.11 18.51 10.37
N TYR A 101 11.94 17.54 9.98
CA TYR A 101 12.13 17.07 8.61
C TYR A 101 12.08 15.54 8.55
N PRO A 102 10.94 14.94 8.93
CA PRO A 102 10.83 13.49 9.00
C PRO A 102 11.10 12.88 7.62
N LYS A 103 11.89 11.80 7.62
CA LYS A 103 12.12 10.94 6.45
C LYS A 103 12.83 11.62 5.27
N MET A 104 13.60 12.69 5.53
CA MET A 104 14.44 13.36 4.53
C MET A 104 15.85 12.76 4.46
N PRO A 105 16.40 12.52 3.25
CA PRO A 105 17.77 12.06 3.09
C PRO A 105 18.78 13.15 3.48
N LEU A 106 19.92 12.72 4.03
CA LEU A 106 21.01 13.60 4.45
C LEU A 106 21.43 14.58 3.34
N LYS A 107 21.56 14.12 2.09
CA LYS A 107 21.92 14.97 0.94
C LYS A 107 21.01 16.20 0.78
N LEU A 108 19.70 16.02 0.95
CA LEU A 108 18.74 17.12 0.84
C LEU A 108 18.80 18.04 2.06
N LEU A 109 18.98 17.47 3.26
CA LEU A 109 19.19 18.25 4.49
C LEU A 109 20.43 19.16 4.36
N LEU A 110 21.55 18.63 3.88
CA LEU A 110 22.77 19.41 3.64
C LEU A 110 22.58 20.50 2.58
N THR A 111 21.84 20.19 1.52
CA THR A 111 21.52 21.15 0.45
C THR A 111 20.63 22.29 0.95
N ALA A 112 19.68 21.98 1.82
CA ALA A 112 18.77 22.95 2.43
C ALA A 112 19.45 23.76 3.56
N ALA A 113 20.41 23.15 4.27
CA ALA A 113 21.26 23.80 5.28
C ALA A 113 22.23 24.83 4.67
N ALA A 114 22.50 24.75 3.36
CA ALA A 114 23.31 25.72 2.65
C ALA A 114 22.55 27.02 2.31
N THR A 115 21.82 27.57 3.28
CA THR A 115 20.78 28.62 3.15
C THR A 115 21.14 29.89 2.37
N THR A 116 22.42 30.23 2.19
CA THR A 116 22.89 31.41 1.42
C THR A 116 23.77 31.08 0.21
N HIS A 117 24.08 29.81 0.00
CA HIS A 117 24.94 29.33 -1.09
C HIS A 117 24.29 28.19 -1.88
N SER A 118 23.03 27.88 -1.62
CA SER A 118 22.36 26.76 -2.28
C SER A 118 21.90 27.19 -3.67
N VAL A 119 22.20 26.34 -4.65
CA VAL A 119 21.73 26.55 -6.03
C VAL A 119 20.21 26.46 -6.15
N LEU A 120 19.52 25.94 -5.11
CA LEU A 120 18.08 25.77 -5.05
C LEU A 120 17.35 26.84 -4.23
N GLU A 121 18.05 27.91 -3.84
CA GLU A 121 17.41 29.05 -3.19
C GLU A 121 16.35 29.70 -4.10
N PRO A 122 15.22 30.17 -3.56
CA PRO A 122 14.17 30.82 -4.36
C PRO A 122 14.66 31.96 -5.26
N LYS A 123 15.67 32.74 -4.81
CA LYS A 123 16.29 33.80 -5.62
C LYS A 123 16.94 33.25 -6.90
N LYS A 124 17.65 32.13 -6.77
CA LYS A 124 18.35 31.46 -7.87
C LYS A 124 17.33 30.83 -8.82
N ILE A 125 16.26 30.24 -8.27
CA ILE A 125 15.13 29.70 -9.06
C ILE A 125 14.46 30.80 -9.89
N ILE A 126 14.16 31.98 -9.31
CA ILE A 126 13.61 33.12 -10.05
C ILE A 126 14.55 33.58 -11.16
N HIS A 127 15.84 33.69 -10.87
CA HIS A 127 16.83 34.09 -11.88
C HIS A 127 16.87 33.09 -13.06
N ALA A 128 16.90 31.79 -12.76
CA ALA A 128 16.85 30.73 -13.76
C ALA A 128 15.55 30.78 -14.59
N TYR A 129 14.41 31.06 -13.94
CA TYR A 129 13.11 31.23 -14.59
C TYR A 129 13.13 32.34 -15.65
N TYR A 130 13.57 33.57 -15.31
CA TYR A 130 13.58 34.67 -16.28
C TYR A 130 14.57 34.45 -17.43
N LYS A 131 15.69 33.77 -17.16
CA LYS A 131 16.67 33.36 -18.18
C LYS A 131 16.04 32.40 -19.20
N ILE A 132 15.28 31.42 -18.72
CA ILE A 132 14.57 30.46 -19.57
C ILE A 132 13.39 31.10 -20.29
N ARG A 133 12.60 31.91 -19.61
CA ARG A 133 11.45 32.60 -20.20
C ARG A 133 11.88 33.48 -21.39
N THR A 134 12.98 34.22 -21.22
CA THR A 134 13.55 35.03 -22.30
C THR A 134 14.02 34.17 -23.49
N LYS A 135 14.61 33.00 -23.22
CA LYS A 135 14.97 32.02 -24.26
C LYS A 135 13.75 31.42 -24.96
N LEU A 136 12.70 31.07 -24.22
CA LEU A 136 11.46 30.52 -24.77
C LEU A 136 10.76 31.53 -25.69
N GLU A 137 10.65 32.78 -25.25
CA GLU A 137 10.02 33.85 -26.05
C GLU A 137 10.81 34.17 -27.33
N SER A 138 12.15 34.20 -27.25
CA SER A 138 13.01 34.46 -28.42
C SER A 138 13.02 33.30 -29.42
N ASN A 139 13.04 32.05 -28.94
CA ASN A 139 13.07 30.86 -29.79
C ASN A 139 11.70 30.48 -30.38
N ASN A 140 10.59 31.07 -29.90
CA ASN A 140 9.24 30.74 -30.36
C ASN A 140 9.04 30.88 -31.89
N ARG A 141 9.81 31.76 -32.53
CA ARG A 141 9.77 31.96 -34.00
C ARG A 141 10.54 30.91 -34.78
N GLN A 142 11.58 30.31 -34.20
CA GLN A 142 12.52 29.41 -34.88
C GLN A 142 12.38 27.94 -34.45
N LYS A 143 11.61 27.67 -33.37
CA LYS A 143 11.39 26.33 -32.78
C LYS A 143 12.69 25.56 -32.51
N LEU A 144 13.76 26.28 -32.14
CA LEU A 144 15.06 25.69 -31.87
C LEU A 144 15.12 25.01 -30.50
N ASP A 145 15.93 23.96 -30.42
CA ASP A 145 16.26 23.28 -29.17
C ASP A 145 16.84 24.26 -28.13
N ILE A 146 16.50 24.01 -26.88
CA ILE A 146 16.89 24.85 -25.75
C ILE A 146 18.05 24.18 -25.04
N THR A 147 19.21 24.83 -25.08
CA THR A 147 20.38 24.43 -24.30
C THR A 147 20.34 25.02 -22.89
N ILE A 148 20.42 24.15 -21.91
CA ILE A 148 20.42 24.43 -20.47
C ILE A 148 21.79 24.11 -19.88
N GLU A 149 22.42 25.15 -19.36
CA GLU A 149 23.72 25.10 -18.66
C GLU A 149 23.62 25.77 -17.28
N ASP A 150 22.42 26.23 -16.92
CA ASP A 150 22.20 26.91 -15.65
C ASP A 150 22.27 25.90 -14.49
N PRO A 151 23.13 26.13 -13.48
CA PRO A 151 23.36 25.17 -12.41
C PRO A 151 22.09 24.89 -11.58
N THR A 152 21.21 25.90 -11.43
CA THR A 152 19.93 25.71 -10.73
C THR A 152 19.02 24.78 -11.51
N LEU A 153 18.90 24.95 -12.83
CA LEU A 153 18.07 24.07 -13.67
C LEU A 153 18.62 22.65 -13.75
N ILE A 154 19.94 22.49 -13.79
CA ILE A 154 20.57 21.16 -13.73
C ILE A 154 20.24 20.49 -12.40
N ALA A 155 20.34 21.20 -11.28
CA ALA A 155 20.01 20.65 -9.96
C ALA A 155 18.52 20.28 -9.85
N LEU A 156 17.62 21.11 -10.40
CA LEU A 156 16.18 20.80 -10.46
C LEU A 156 15.88 19.59 -11.36
N CYS A 157 16.55 19.49 -12.50
CA CYS A 157 16.46 18.32 -13.37
C CYS A 157 16.89 17.05 -12.62
N GLN A 158 18.04 17.09 -11.93
CA GLN A 158 18.54 15.95 -11.16
C GLN A 158 17.56 15.56 -10.05
N MET A 159 16.97 16.54 -9.37
CA MET A 159 15.97 16.30 -8.33
C MET A 159 14.76 15.53 -8.88
N VAL A 160 14.26 15.90 -10.05
CA VAL A 160 13.13 15.23 -10.71
C VAL A 160 13.54 13.86 -11.27
N SER A 161 14.64 13.78 -12.02
CA SER A 161 15.07 12.55 -12.69
C SER A 161 15.46 11.46 -11.71
N GLU A 162 16.07 11.83 -10.58
CA GLU A 162 16.47 10.90 -9.51
C GLU A 162 15.39 10.77 -8.42
N ARG A 163 14.24 11.47 -8.56
CA ARG A 163 13.14 11.49 -7.58
C ARG A 163 13.60 11.75 -6.15
N GLN A 164 14.59 12.63 -5.96
CA GLN A 164 15.34 12.77 -4.69
C GLN A 164 14.44 13.10 -3.49
N LEU A 165 13.31 13.77 -3.72
CA LEU A 165 12.36 14.16 -2.67
C LEU A 165 11.54 12.99 -2.11
N THR A 166 11.46 11.86 -2.82
CA THR A 166 10.64 10.69 -2.44
C THR A 166 11.41 9.38 -2.41
N SER A 167 12.55 9.30 -3.10
CA SER A 167 13.34 8.07 -3.25
C SER A 167 13.85 7.49 -1.94
N ASN A 168 13.99 8.32 -0.90
CA ASN A 168 14.49 7.91 0.41
C ASN A 168 13.37 7.83 1.46
N LEU A 169 12.09 7.79 1.04
CA LEU A 169 10.97 7.55 1.97
C LEU A 169 10.83 6.07 2.30
N VAL A 170 11.21 5.20 1.36
CA VAL A 170 11.08 3.75 1.44
C VAL A 170 12.28 3.08 0.80
N ASP A 171 12.66 1.91 1.32
CA ASP A 171 13.61 1.01 0.69
C ASP A 171 13.07 -0.42 0.73
N ILE A 172 13.48 -1.26 -0.24
CA ILE A 172 12.96 -2.61 -0.39
C ILE A 172 14.09 -3.62 -0.55
N ASP A 173 14.14 -4.59 0.36
CA ASP A 173 15.08 -5.70 0.29
C ASP A 173 14.36 -6.94 -0.24
N TYR A 174 14.68 -7.33 -1.48
CA TYR A 174 14.20 -8.57 -2.07
C TYR A 174 15.12 -9.73 -1.66
N GLY A 175 14.55 -10.72 -0.98
CA GLY A 175 15.27 -11.92 -0.59
C GLY A 175 15.28 -12.99 -1.68
N ASN A 176 16.14 -13.99 -1.49
CA ASN A 176 16.17 -15.15 -2.38
C ASN A 176 14.89 -15.99 -2.23
N PRO A 177 14.40 -16.60 -3.33
CA PRO A 177 13.29 -17.54 -3.27
C PRO A 177 13.47 -18.66 -2.23
N GLN A 178 12.43 -18.90 -1.44
CA GLN A 178 12.30 -19.98 -0.47
C GLN A 178 11.20 -20.95 -0.96
N GLY A 179 11.61 -21.94 -1.76
CA GLY A 179 10.67 -22.87 -2.39
C GLY A 179 9.81 -22.17 -3.44
N LYS A 180 8.48 -22.12 -3.23
CA LYS A 180 7.51 -21.47 -4.13
C LYS A 180 7.24 -20.00 -3.80
N MET A 181 7.94 -19.44 -2.82
CA MET A 181 7.74 -18.06 -2.37
C MET A 181 9.00 -17.22 -2.50
N THR A 182 8.86 -15.93 -2.81
CA THR A 182 9.91 -14.92 -2.79
C THR A 182 9.61 -13.92 -1.68
N PRO A 183 10.47 -13.82 -0.64
CA PRO A 183 10.31 -12.83 0.40
C PRO A 183 10.81 -11.46 -0.05
N PHE A 184 10.18 -10.40 0.43
CA PHE A 184 10.72 -9.04 0.39
C PHE A 184 10.35 -8.27 1.66
N ARG A 185 11.17 -7.27 2.00
CA ARG A 185 10.98 -6.41 3.18
C ARG A 185 10.86 -4.97 2.74
N ILE A 186 9.91 -4.25 3.32
CA ILE A 186 9.75 -2.82 3.10
C ILE A 186 10.27 -2.10 4.33
N HIS A 187 11.12 -1.11 4.11
CA HIS A 187 11.75 -0.30 5.15
C HIS A 187 11.31 1.16 5.04
N SER A 188 10.98 1.79 6.17
CA SER A 188 10.60 3.21 6.25
C SER A 188 10.73 3.74 7.68
N PHE A 189 11.96 4.03 8.14
CA PHE A 189 12.24 4.71 9.40
C PHE A 189 11.42 4.13 10.57
N ASP A 190 11.67 2.85 10.87
CA ASP A 190 11.05 2.03 11.93
C ASP A 190 9.59 1.61 11.75
N LEU A 191 8.90 2.14 10.73
CA LEU A 191 7.46 1.89 10.55
C LEU A 191 7.09 0.41 10.46
N PHE A 192 7.91 -0.42 9.82
CA PHE A 192 7.65 -1.86 9.60
C PHE A 192 8.36 -2.76 10.63
N THR A 193 8.75 -2.20 11.78
CA THR A 193 9.56 -2.89 12.79
C THR A 193 8.92 -2.79 14.17
N ASN A 194 9.31 -3.68 15.08
CA ASN A 194 8.97 -3.55 16.51
C ASN A 194 10.04 -2.79 17.33
N LYS A 195 11.08 -2.23 16.67
CA LYS A 195 12.18 -1.51 17.31
C LYS A 195 11.90 -0.01 17.39
N GLY A 196 11.64 0.50 18.60
CA GLY A 196 11.46 1.94 18.84
C GLY A 196 10.79 2.25 20.19
N ARG A 197 10.56 3.54 20.48
CA ARG A 197 9.87 4.01 21.71
C ARG A 197 8.45 3.47 21.89
N ASN A 198 7.85 2.94 20.82
CA ASN A 198 6.66 2.11 20.90
C ASN A 198 7.06 0.67 21.22
N GLN A 199 7.70 0.44 22.37
CA GLN A 199 7.54 -0.85 23.03
C GLN A 199 6.04 -0.97 23.28
N LEU A 200 5.36 -1.73 22.42
CA LEU A 200 3.98 -2.11 22.62
C LEU A 200 3.99 -3.06 23.81
N VAL A 201 4.07 -2.51 25.03
CA VAL A 201 4.12 -3.32 26.25
C VAL A 201 2.86 -4.19 26.36
N ASP A 202 1.77 -3.84 25.66
CA ASP A 202 0.51 -4.62 25.64
C ASP A 202 -0.31 -4.54 24.32
N LYS A 203 0.30 -4.24 23.15
CA LYS A 203 -0.46 -4.14 21.88
C LYS A 203 0.17 -4.97 20.76
N GLU A 204 -0.61 -5.83 20.11
CA GLU A 204 -0.17 -6.53 18.91
C GLU A 204 0.13 -5.54 17.78
N PHE A 205 1.28 -5.72 17.11
CA PHE A 205 1.63 -4.93 15.92
C PHE A 205 0.61 -5.19 14.81
N SER A 206 0.13 -4.15 14.14
CA SER A 206 -0.78 -4.27 13.00
C SER A 206 -0.39 -3.33 11.88
N LEU A 207 -0.52 -3.82 10.64
CA LEU A 207 -0.46 -2.98 9.45
C LEU A 207 -1.75 -2.16 9.35
N GLY A 208 -1.59 -0.89 9.03
CA GLY A 208 -2.70 0.06 8.95
C GLY A 208 -2.47 1.10 7.86
N GLN A 209 -3.34 2.10 7.78
CA GLN A 209 -3.37 3.06 6.68
C GLN A 209 -2.05 3.82 6.48
N VAL A 210 -1.34 4.16 7.57
CA VAL A 210 0.01 4.75 7.50
C VAL A 210 0.98 3.81 6.79
N HIS A 211 0.97 2.51 7.11
CA HIS A 211 1.79 1.51 6.43
C HIS A 211 1.41 1.42 4.95
N GLY A 212 0.12 1.28 4.66
CA GLY A 212 -0.41 1.23 3.29
C GLY A 212 0.02 2.43 2.44
N HIS A 213 0.09 3.63 3.02
CA HIS A 213 0.62 4.82 2.33
C HIS A 213 2.08 4.69 1.91
N PHE A 214 2.96 4.21 2.80
CA PHE A 214 4.37 4.00 2.44
C PHE A 214 4.55 2.85 1.45
N ILE A 215 3.73 1.79 1.53
CA ILE A 215 3.74 0.72 0.52
C ILE A 215 3.29 1.26 -0.85
N LYS A 216 2.26 2.11 -0.89
CA LYS A 216 1.82 2.78 -2.11
C LYS A 216 2.92 3.66 -2.72
N ILE A 217 3.67 4.39 -1.89
CA ILE A 217 4.86 5.15 -2.33
C ILE A 217 5.88 4.20 -2.96
N ALA A 218 6.17 3.07 -2.32
CA ALA A 218 7.10 2.06 -2.81
C ALA A 218 6.67 1.49 -4.17
N HIS A 219 5.41 1.09 -4.29
CA HIS A 219 4.81 0.58 -5.51
C HIS A 219 4.95 1.58 -6.67
N LYS A 220 4.65 2.86 -6.44
CA LYS A 220 4.80 3.91 -7.45
C LYS A 220 6.23 4.14 -7.90
N LEU A 221 7.17 4.14 -6.96
CA LEU A 221 8.58 4.30 -7.27
C LEU A 221 9.08 3.12 -8.12
N ALA A 222 8.61 1.90 -7.85
CA ALA A 222 8.89 0.71 -8.66
C ALA A 222 8.34 0.84 -10.09
N LEU A 223 7.12 1.36 -10.24
CA LEU A 223 6.53 1.69 -11.55
C LEU A 223 7.21 2.85 -12.30
N GLY A 224 8.21 3.49 -11.70
CA GLY A 224 8.86 4.66 -12.29
C GLY A 224 8.02 5.94 -12.22
N LEU A 225 7.00 5.98 -11.37
CA LEU A 225 6.14 7.16 -11.16
C LEU A 225 6.65 7.97 -9.97
N ASP A 226 6.49 9.30 -10.02
CA ASP A 226 6.78 10.16 -8.87
C ASP A 226 5.54 10.25 -7.96
N PRO A 227 5.61 9.79 -6.69
CA PRO A 227 4.52 9.91 -5.72
C PRO A 227 4.04 11.34 -5.49
N LEU A 228 4.90 12.36 -5.65
CA LEU A 228 4.54 13.77 -5.44
C LEU A 228 3.44 14.28 -6.37
N ASN A 229 3.26 13.62 -7.52
CA ASN A 229 2.22 13.97 -8.49
C ASN A 229 0.79 13.77 -7.96
N GLU A 230 0.62 12.96 -6.91
CA GLU A 230 -0.68 12.75 -6.24
C GLU A 230 -0.94 13.68 -5.06
N VAL A 231 0.07 14.43 -4.60
CA VAL A 231 -0.13 15.39 -3.53
C VAL A 231 -1.03 16.52 -4.05
N SER A 232 -2.05 16.88 -3.28
CA SER A 232 -3.04 17.92 -3.62
C SER A 232 -2.43 19.31 -3.79
N HIS A 233 -3.14 20.19 -4.51
CA HIS A 233 -2.77 21.59 -4.75
C HIS A 233 -1.45 21.81 -5.51
N PRO A 234 -1.16 21.11 -6.64
CA PRO A 234 0.00 21.42 -7.45
C PRO A 234 -0.07 22.86 -7.96
N LEU A 235 1.07 23.56 -7.97
CA LEU A 235 1.08 25.02 -8.14
C LEU A 235 1.24 25.43 -9.60
N LEU A 236 2.05 24.71 -10.38
CA LEU A 236 2.33 25.01 -11.79
C LEU A 236 1.55 24.13 -12.77
N LYS A 237 0.90 23.06 -12.30
CA LYS A 237 0.13 22.13 -13.17
C LYS A 237 -0.98 22.88 -13.91
N GLY A 238 -1.01 22.72 -15.24
CA GLY A 238 -1.99 23.38 -16.12
C GLY A 238 -1.76 24.88 -16.33
N LYS A 239 -0.66 25.46 -15.82
CA LYS A 239 -0.31 26.87 -16.00
C LYS A 239 0.74 27.05 -17.08
N LYS A 240 0.57 28.09 -17.90
CA LYS A 240 1.58 28.53 -18.88
C LYS A 240 2.77 29.16 -18.18
N CYS A 241 3.94 29.14 -18.83
CA CYS A 241 5.20 29.69 -18.29
C CYS A 241 5.06 31.10 -17.72
N ALA A 242 4.30 32.00 -18.39
CA ALA A 242 4.06 33.37 -17.92
C ALA A 242 3.31 33.46 -16.58
N GLN A 243 2.51 32.45 -16.23
CA GLN A 243 1.72 32.41 -15.00
C GLN A 243 2.52 31.87 -13.80
N TRP A 244 3.76 31.44 -14.00
CA TRP A 244 4.62 30.91 -12.93
C TRP A 244 5.27 32.02 -12.10
N ALA A 245 5.51 33.20 -12.69
CA ALA A 245 6.24 34.29 -12.04
C ALA A 245 5.63 34.71 -10.68
N PRO A 246 4.31 34.95 -10.54
CA PRO A 246 3.74 35.33 -9.25
C PRO A 246 3.92 34.26 -8.17
N ILE A 247 3.94 32.98 -8.55
CA ILE A 247 4.11 31.84 -7.65
C ILE A 247 5.55 31.76 -7.16
N LEU A 248 6.52 31.90 -8.09
CA LEU A 248 7.94 31.90 -7.75
C LEU A 248 8.32 33.12 -6.89
N HIS A 249 7.74 34.29 -7.18
CA HIS A 249 7.93 35.48 -6.36
C HIS A 249 7.27 35.35 -4.98
N ALA A 250 6.10 34.72 -4.89
CA ALA A 250 5.47 34.41 -3.60
C ALA A 250 6.33 33.45 -2.77
N LEU A 251 6.89 32.41 -3.39
CA LEU A 251 7.81 31.48 -2.73
C LEU A 251 9.01 32.23 -2.15
N CYS A 252 9.64 33.09 -2.95
CA CYS A 252 10.84 33.83 -2.53
C CYS A 252 10.54 34.86 -1.44
N ARG A 253 9.41 35.58 -1.56
CA ARG A 253 8.97 36.53 -0.52
C ARG A 253 8.66 35.81 0.80
N ASN A 254 7.97 34.67 0.74
CA ASN A 254 7.67 33.85 1.92
C ASN A 254 8.95 33.26 2.54
N TYR A 255 9.89 32.81 1.70
CA TYR A 255 11.17 32.28 2.14
C TYR A 255 12.02 33.32 2.89
N GLU A 256 12.09 34.54 2.38
CA GLU A 256 12.86 35.63 3.00
C GLU A 256 12.12 36.36 4.13
N ASN A 257 10.84 36.07 4.34
CA ASN A 257 9.98 36.80 5.27
C ASN A 257 9.96 38.32 5.01
N ASN A 258 9.95 38.72 3.73
CA ASN A 258 10.03 40.13 3.34
C ASN A 258 8.66 40.81 3.28
N THR A 259 8.61 42.09 3.68
CA THR A 259 7.46 42.96 3.43
C THR A 259 7.28 43.20 1.94
N GLU A 260 6.07 43.54 1.52
CA GLU A 260 5.75 43.85 0.12
C GLU A 260 6.65 44.95 -0.46
N VAL A 261 6.76 46.06 0.27
CA VAL A 261 7.57 47.23 -0.12
C VAL A 261 9.06 46.88 -0.18
N GLY A 262 9.56 46.15 0.83
CA GLY A 262 10.95 45.72 0.88
C GLY A 262 11.30 44.76 -0.26
N TYR A 263 10.39 43.85 -0.58
CA TYR A 263 10.57 42.89 -1.66
C TYR A 263 10.59 43.58 -3.04
N TYR A 264 9.61 44.43 -3.33
CA TYR A 264 9.56 45.18 -4.60
C TYR A 264 10.85 45.96 -4.82
N LYS A 265 11.28 46.75 -3.83
CA LYS A 265 12.50 47.56 -3.90
C LYS A 265 13.76 46.72 -4.17
N THR A 266 13.80 45.50 -3.64
CA THR A 266 14.96 44.61 -3.78
C THR A 266 14.99 43.90 -5.14
N TYR A 267 13.82 43.56 -5.69
CA TYR A 267 13.71 42.68 -6.86
C TYR A 267 13.39 43.39 -8.17
N SER A 268 12.79 44.59 -8.15
CA SER A 268 12.53 45.38 -9.37
C SER A 268 13.81 45.64 -10.17
N GLN A 269 14.93 45.85 -9.49
CA GLN A 269 16.24 46.08 -10.11
C GLN A 269 16.96 44.79 -10.55
N LYS A 270 16.47 43.62 -10.16
CA LYS A 270 17.13 42.31 -10.39
C LYS A 270 16.48 41.47 -11.48
N ILE A 271 15.30 41.87 -11.94
CA ILE A 271 14.57 41.19 -13.01
C ILE A 271 14.58 42.06 -14.28
N PRO A 272 14.39 41.48 -15.47
CA PRO A 272 14.31 42.29 -16.69
C PRO A 272 13.12 43.26 -16.63
N VAL A 273 13.36 44.54 -16.97
CA VAL A 273 12.39 45.65 -16.86
C VAL A 273 11.01 45.31 -17.45
N ARG A 274 10.99 44.61 -18.59
CA ARG A 274 9.74 44.19 -19.25
C ARG A 274 8.81 43.31 -18.40
N TYR A 275 9.33 42.68 -17.34
CA TYR A 275 8.59 41.81 -16.43
C TYR A 275 8.33 42.45 -15.06
N GLU A 276 8.61 43.74 -14.87
CA GLU A 276 8.42 44.40 -13.58
C GLU A 276 6.96 44.35 -13.10
N HIS A 277 6.00 44.35 -14.03
CA HIS A 277 4.57 44.19 -13.76
C HIS A 277 4.21 42.86 -13.06
N GLU A 278 5.07 41.85 -13.10
CA GLU A 278 4.86 40.54 -12.46
C GLU A 278 5.18 40.54 -10.96
N LEU A 279 5.74 41.66 -10.46
CA LEU A 279 5.90 41.93 -9.03
C LEU A 279 4.64 42.49 -8.38
N ASP A 280 3.50 42.50 -9.09
CA ASP A 280 2.21 42.94 -8.55
C ASP A 280 1.87 42.22 -7.23
N SER A 281 1.65 43.01 -6.19
CA SER A 281 1.54 42.50 -4.83
C SER A 281 0.25 41.76 -4.55
N LYS A 282 -0.84 42.15 -5.22
CA LYS A 282 -2.13 41.47 -5.09
C LYS A 282 -2.04 40.04 -5.63
N SER A 283 -1.43 39.89 -6.82
CA SER A 283 -1.17 38.59 -7.43
C SER A 283 -0.27 37.71 -6.55
N ILE A 284 0.83 38.26 -6.01
CA ILE A 284 1.76 37.55 -5.13
C ILE A 284 1.08 37.12 -3.83
N LYS A 285 0.32 38.02 -3.17
CA LYS A 285 -0.33 37.72 -1.89
C LYS A 285 -1.29 36.53 -2.00
N HIS A 286 -2.09 36.48 -3.06
CA HIS A 286 -2.98 35.35 -3.34
C HIS A 286 -2.24 34.02 -3.49
N GLN A 287 -1.02 34.01 -4.03
CA GLN A 287 -0.23 32.78 -4.14
C GLN A 287 0.37 32.34 -2.79
N ILE A 288 0.61 33.25 -1.84
CA ILE A 288 1.15 32.89 -0.51
C ILE A 288 0.19 31.97 0.24
N GLU A 289 -1.11 32.24 0.17
CA GLU A 289 -2.14 31.38 0.78
C GLU A 289 -2.11 29.97 0.18
N LYS A 290 -2.02 29.86 -1.15
CA LYS A 290 -1.91 28.58 -1.86
C LYS A 290 -0.61 27.82 -1.57
N LEU A 291 0.50 28.54 -1.35
CA LEU A 291 1.75 27.94 -0.92
C LEU A 291 1.60 27.28 0.46
N SER A 292 0.86 27.90 1.37
CA SER A 292 0.55 27.34 2.70
C SER A 292 -0.29 26.06 2.61
N GLU A 293 -1.35 26.07 1.79
CA GLU A 293 -2.17 24.86 1.53
C GLU A 293 -1.33 23.71 0.96
N ARG A 294 -0.47 24.01 -0.02
CA ARG A 294 0.45 23.03 -0.61
C ARG A 294 1.47 22.52 0.41
N ALA A 295 2.04 23.40 1.24
CA ALA A 295 2.98 23.01 2.28
C ALA A 295 2.35 22.04 3.29
N ASN A 296 1.12 22.32 3.74
CA ASN A 296 0.38 21.43 4.64
C ASN A 296 0.11 20.06 4.00
N SER A 297 -0.25 20.04 2.71
CA SER A 297 -0.48 18.79 1.97
C SER A 297 0.80 17.96 1.83
N LEU A 298 1.93 18.62 1.57
CA LEU A 298 3.25 17.98 1.52
C LEU A 298 3.65 17.42 2.89
N PHE A 299 3.43 18.19 3.96
CA PHE A 299 3.73 17.74 5.32
C PHE A 299 2.94 16.47 5.69
N ARG A 300 1.62 16.47 5.43
CA ARG A 300 0.77 15.27 5.63
C ARG A 300 1.21 14.08 4.79
N PHE A 301 1.64 14.33 3.56
CA PHE A 301 2.17 13.27 2.69
C PHE A 301 3.45 12.63 3.24
N LEU A 302 4.35 13.42 3.81
CA LEU A 302 5.64 12.95 4.35
C LEU A 302 5.51 12.34 5.76
N ASN A 303 4.61 12.88 6.56
CA ASN A 303 4.37 12.46 7.94
C ASN A 303 2.88 12.26 8.21
N PRO A 304 2.26 11.24 7.59
CA PRO A 304 0.84 11.02 7.72
C PRO A 304 0.48 10.50 9.12
N SER A 305 -0.66 10.94 9.61
CA SER A 305 -1.33 10.39 10.79
C SER A 305 -2.49 9.48 10.35
N PRO A 306 -2.96 8.56 11.20
CA PRO A 306 -4.16 7.77 10.92
C PRO A 306 -5.38 8.65 10.54
N ASP A 307 -5.50 9.84 11.13
CA ASP A 307 -6.62 10.76 10.88
C ASP A 307 -6.59 11.40 9.48
N ASP A 308 -5.42 11.44 8.83
CA ASP A 308 -5.29 11.99 7.47
C ASP A 308 -5.92 11.09 6.40
N PHE A 309 -6.04 9.80 6.70
CA PHE A 309 -6.68 8.81 5.84
C PHE A 309 -8.16 8.74 6.23
N ALA A 310 -8.91 9.77 5.82
CA ALA A 310 -10.35 9.89 6.04
C ALA A 310 -11.03 8.50 6.13
N GLN A 311 -11.73 8.22 7.24
CA GLN A 311 -12.47 6.97 7.43
C GLN A 311 -13.37 6.73 6.21
N ARG A 312 -12.94 5.87 5.28
CA ARG A 312 -13.70 5.41 4.12
C ARG A 312 -13.38 3.93 3.95
N GLN A 313 -14.32 2.99 3.98
CA GLN A 313 -15.78 3.07 3.97
C GLN A 313 -16.38 2.30 5.15
N GLN A 314 -17.29 2.91 5.90
CA GLN A 314 -18.34 2.16 6.58
C GLN A 314 -19.13 1.38 5.51
N ASP A 315 -19.11 0.06 5.64
CA ASP A 315 -19.91 -0.92 4.94
C ASP A 315 -20.05 -0.74 3.42
N ALA A 316 -18.98 -1.03 2.65
CA ALA A 316 -19.14 -1.40 1.23
C ALA A 316 -20.27 -2.45 1.06
N LEU A 317 -20.43 -3.32 2.05
CA LEU A 317 -21.55 -4.24 2.28
C LEU A 317 -22.95 -3.62 2.17
N LYS A 318 -23.19 -2.42 2.73
CA LYS A 318 -24.52 -1.78 2.76
C LYS A 318 -24.86 -1.03 1.47
N SER A 319 -23.86 -0.66 0.68
CA SER A 319 -24.03 0.12 -0.55
C SER A 319 -23.94 -0.72 -1.83
N THR A 320 -23.54 -1.99 -1.72
CA THR A 320 -23.42 -2.90 -2.87
C THR A 320 -24.80 -3.40 -3.34
N PRO A 321 -25.12 -3.32 -4.65
CA PRO A 321 -26.37 -3.87 -5.17
C PRO A 321 -26.54 -5.37 -4.86
N PRO A 322 -27.76 -5.85 -4.52
CA PRO A 322 -27.98 -7.25 -4.12
C PRO A 322 -27.46 -8.30 -5.12
N GLU A 323 -27.55 -8.03 -6.42
CA GLU A 323 -27.07 -8.95 -7.47
C GLU A 323 -25.55 -9.05 -7.50
N VAL A 324 -24.85 -7.94 -7.26
CA VAL A 324 -23.38 -7.90 -7.14
C VAL A 324 -22.96 -8.63 -5.86
N MET A 325 -23.68 -8.41 -4.76
CA MET A 325 -23.44 -9.11 -3.50
C MET A 325 -23.63 -10.62 -3.64
N GLN A 326 -24.66 -11.07 -4.36
CA GLN A 326 -24.87 -12.49 -4.65
C GLN A 326 -23.66 -13.08 -5.39
N LYS A 327 -23.19 -12.40 -6.45
CA LYS A 327 -21.99 -12.84 -7.19
C LYS A 327 -20.79 -12.99 -6.25
N MET A 328 -20.54 -12.02 -5.38
CA MET A 328 -19.43 -12.04 -4.43
C MET A 328 -19.55 -13.20 -3.43
N ILE A 329 -20.73 -13.40 -2.84
CA ILE A 329 -20.98 -14.49 -1.89
C ILE A 329 -20.69 -15.83 -2.56
N VAL A 330 -21.26 -16.09 -3.74
CA VAL A 330 -21.07 -17.35 -4.44
C VAL A 330 -19.60 -17.55 -4.80
N TYR A 331 -18.93 -16.51 -5.29
CA TYR A 331 -17.52 -16.56 -5.64
C TYR A 331 -16.61 -16.87 -4.45
N HIS A 332 -16.81 -16.21 -3.30
CA HIS A 332 -16.03 -16.48 -2.08
C HIS A 332 -16.31 -17.86 -1.49
N MET A 333 -17.54 -18.37 -1.62
CA MET A 333 -17.84 -19.75 -1.24
C MET A 333 -17.14 -20.76 -2.17
N ILE A 334 -17.03 -20.48 -3.47
CA ILE A 334 -16.23 -21.30 -4.40
C ILE A 334 -14.77 -21.39 -3.94
N MET A 335 -14.19 -20.28 -3.49
CA MET A 335 -12.83 -20.26 -2.94
C MET A 335 -12.69 -21.15 -1.71
N PHE A 336 -13.68 -21.09 -0.81
CA PHE A 336 -13.76 -21.97 0.35
C PHE A 336 -13.79 -23.44 -0.07
N TYR A 337 -14.64 -23.81 -1.03
CA TYR A 337 -14.75 -25.19 -1.50
C TYR A 337 -13.46 -25.70 -2.15
N PHE A 338 -12.80 -24.90 -2.99
CA PHE A 338 -11.52 -25.30 -3.58
C PHE A 338 -10.42 -25.46 -2.53
N SER A 339 -10.36 -24.59 -1.52
CA SER A 339 -9.39 -24.69 -0.44
C SER A 339 -9.54 -25.99 0.36
N LEU A 340 -10.79 -26.43 0.57
CA LEU A 340 -11.09 -27.70 1.23
C LEU A 340 -10.78 -28.90 0.34
N MET A 341 -11.21 -28.89 -0.93
CA MET A 341 -10.92 -29.98 -1.87
C MET A 341 -9.43 -30.15 -2.14
N LYS A 342 -8.65 -29.06 -2.14
CA LYS A 342 -7.19 -29.14 -2.29
C LYS A 342 -6.52 -29.80 -1.10
N ASN A 343 -7.13 -29.73 0.08
CA ASN A 343 -6.67 -30.31 1.33
C ASN A 343 -7.63 -31.42 1.80
N ALA A 344 -8.11 -32.25 0.87
CA ALA A 344 -9.18 -33.23 1.13
C ALA A 344 -8.88 -34.16 2.30
N ASP A 345 -7.67 -34.71 2.40
CA ASP A 345 -7.27 -35.62 3.49
C ASP A 345 -7.41 -34.98 4.88
N TRP A 346 -7.02 -33.71 5.00
CA TRP A 346 -7.19 -32.95 6.23
C TRP A 346 -8.67 -32.66 6.50
N TYR A 347 -9.43 -32.24 5.49
CA TYR A 347 -10.85 -31.93 5.67
C TYR A 347 -11.68 -33.17 6.02
N ILE A 348 -11.31 -34.36 5.54
CA ILE A 348 -11.93 -35.63 5.97
C ILE A 348 -11.77 -35.83 7.48
N LYS A 349 -10.59 -35.54 8.04
CA LYS A 349 -10.37 -35.57 9.50
C LYS A 349 -11.23 -34.55 10.23
N VAL A 350 -11.35 -33.33 9.69
CA VAL A 350 -12.25 -32.29 10.23
C VAL A 350 -13.70 -32.77 10.26
N ARG A 351 -14.20 -33.36 9.16
CA ARG A 351 -15.58 -33.89 9.11
C ARG A 351 -15.82 -35.00 10.13
N TYR A 352 -14.84 -35.90 10.30
CA TYR A 352 -14.90 -36.96 11.31
C TYR A 352 -14.93 -36.39 12.73
N PHE A 353 -14.06 -35.42 13.02
CA PHE A 353 -14.05 -34.70 14.29
C PHE A 353 -15.40 -34.02 14.56
N MET A 354 -15.93 -33.28 13.57
CA MET A 354 -17.23 -32.60 13.70
C MET A 354 -18.39 -33.56 13.94
N LYS A 355 -18.37 -34.74 13.32
CA LYS A 355 -19.35 -35.80 13.56
C LYS A 355 -19.28 -36.29 15.02
N ASN A 356 -18.08 -36.57 15.52
CA ASN A 356 -17.88 -37.01 16.90
C ASN A 356 -18.29 -35.91 17.90
N LEU A 357 -17.93 -34.66 17.62
CA LEU A 357 -18.32 -33.52 18.46
C LEU A 357 -19.85 -33.38 18.55
N LYS A 358 -20.56 -33.53 17.42
CA LYS A 358 -22.04 -33.52 17.38
C LYS A 358 -22.65 -34.71 18.12
N MET A 359 -22.03 -35.88 18.07
CA MET A 359 -22.49 -37.05 18.83
C MET A 359 -22.29 -36.87 20.34
N SER A 360 -21.16 -36.29 20.76
CA SER A 360 -20.85 -36.08 22.18
C SER A 360 -21.57 -34.87 22.79
N HIS A 361 -21.85 -33.83 21.99
CA HIS A 361 -22.47 -32.58 22.43
C HIS A 361 -23.61 -32.13 21.49
N PRO A 362 -24.68 -32.92 21.31
CA PRO A 362 -25.69 -32.67 20.27
C PRO A 362 -26.40 -31.33 20.38
N GLN A 363 -26.56 -30.77 21.59
CA GLN A 363 -27.23 -29.49 21.81
C GLN A 363 -26.26 -28.29 21.92
N ASP A 364 -24.96 -28.54 22.18
CA ASP A 364 -23.98 -27.50 22.52
C ASP A 364 -22.69 -27.57 21.68
N TYR A 365 -22.64 -28.38 20.61
CA TYR A 365 -21.39 -28.63 19.87
C TYR A 365 -20.75 -27.34 19.31
N GLU A 366 -21.54 -26.33 18.93
CA GLU A 366 -21.03 -25.04 18.45
C GLU A 366 -20.33 -24.29 19.57
N SER A 367 -20.98 -24.16 20.73
CA SER A 367 -20.39 -23.57 21.93
C SER A 367 -19.11 -24.31 22.34
N LYS A 368 -19.13 -25.64 22.28
CA LYS A 368 -17.97 -26.49 22.59
C LYS A 368 -16.80 -26.26 21.62
N LEU A 369 -17.08 -26.16 20.33
CA LEU A 369 -16.09 -25.82 19.30
C LEU A 369 -15.43 -24.46 19.58
N PHE A 370 -16.20 -23.46 20.02
CA PHE A 370 -15.66 -22.16 20.44
C PHE A 370 -14.84 -22.24 21.73
N THR A 371 -15.24 -23.05 22.71
CA THR A 371 -14.47 -23.18 23.96
C THR A 371 -13.11 -23.84 23.76
N PHE A 372 -12.99 -24.81 22.85
CA PHE A 372 -11.70 -25.42 22.52
C PHE A 372 -10.70 -24.42 21.92
N SER A 373 -11.19 -23.37 21.25
CA SER A 373 -10.33 -22.33 20.66
C SER A 373 -9.84 -21.26 21.65
N ARG A 374 -10.28 -21.28 22.92
CA ARG A 374 -10.12 -20.16 23.87
C ARG A 374 -9.42 -20.49 25.20
N ARG A 375 -8.97 -21.72 25.46
CA ARG A 375 -8.40 -22.09 26.78
C ARG A 375 -7.08 -22.85 26.71
N ASP A 376 -6.10 -22.39 27.49
CA ASP A 376 -4.87 -23.09 27.90
C ASP A 376 -5.08 -24.01 29.13
N GLU A 377 -6.32 -24.45 29.40
CA GLU A 377 -6.58 -25.31 30.55
C GLU A 377 -6.32 -26.77 30.20
N CYS A 378 -5.45 -27.39 31.00
CA CYS A 378 -5.01 -28.78 30.87
C CYS A 378 -6.19 -29.74 31.13
N ILE A 379 -6.97 -30.01 30.08
CA ILE A 379 -8.05 -30.98 30.09
C ILE A 379 -7.62 -32.16 29.22
N ASN A 380 -7.37 -33.32 29.86
CA ASN A 380 -7.15 -34.60 29.17
C ASN A 380 -8.46 -35.11 28.55
N ASP A 381 -8.99 -34.40 27.56
CA ASP A 381 -10.14 -34.83 26.75
C ASP A 381 -9.64 -35.26 25.36
N THR A 382 -10.00 -36.48 24.96
CA THR A 382 -9.72 -37.04 23.63
C THR A 382 -10.21 -36.14 22.48
N LEU A 383 -11.35 -35.45 22.65
CA LEU A 383 -11.87 -34.53 21.65
C LEU A 383 -11.04 -33.25 21.58
N TYR A 384 -10.60 -32.72 22.71
CA TYR A 384 -9.74 -31.54 22.75
C TYR A 384 -8.36 -31.80 22.11
N ASN A 385 -7.75 -32.95 22.42
CA ASN A 385 -6.49 -33.35 21.79
C ASN A 385 -6.64 -33.52 20.27
N SER A 386 -7.74 -34.14 19.82
CA SER A 386 -8.06 -34.26 18.40
C SER A 386 -8.28 -32.90 17.74
N PHE A 387 -8.96 -31.98 18.43
CA PHE A 387 -9.15 -30.60 17.96
C PHE A 387 -7.80 -29.90 17.77
N ASN A 388 -6.93 -29.92 18.79
CA ASN A 388 -5.60 -29.32 18.71
C ASN A 388 -4.78 -29.94 17.58
N GLU A 389 -4.74 -31.27 17.46
CA GLU A 389 -3.99 -31.94 16.39
C GLU A 389 -4.46 -31.50 14.98
N ILE A 390 -5.78 -31.43 14.77
CA ILE A 390 -6.36 -31.09 13.46
C ILE A 390 -6.18 -29.60 13.14
N PHE A 391 -6.41 -28.72 14.12
CA PHE A 391 -6.46 -27.27 13.89
C PHE A 391 -5.10 -26.57 14.10
N SER A 392 -4.15 -27.13 14.85
CA SER A 392 -2.77 -26.63 14.89
C SER A 392 -2.06 -26.78 13.55
N ALA A 393 -2.43 -27.78 12.75
CA ALA A 393 -1.90 -28.00 11.40
C ALA A 393 -2.75 -27.36 10.28
N ASN A 394 -3.79 -26.58 10.64
CA ASN A 394 -4.80 -26.04 9.71
C ASN A 394 -4.17 -25.45 8.44
N PRO A 395 -4.24 -26.17 7.30
CA PRO A 395 -3.57 -25.73 6.09
C PRO A 395 -4.31 -24.55 5.46
N VAL A 396 -5.61 -24.38 5.73
CA VAL A 396 -6.45 -23.41 5.03
C VAL A 396 -6.58 -22.06 5.75
N GLY A 397 -6.17 -21.94 7.02
CA GLY A 397 -6.17 -20.68 7.80
C GLY A 397 -7.52 -20.21 8.34
N LEU A 398 -8.61 -20.88 7.94
CA LEU A 398 -9.96 -20.51 8.36
C LEU A 398 -10.25 -20.93 9.79
N PHE A 399 -11.11 -20.17 10.46
CA PHE A 399 -11.48 -20.44 11.83
C PHE A 399 -12.29 -21.73 11.99
N PRO A 400 -12.13 -22.46 13.12
CA PRO A 400 -12.86 -23.69 13.39
C PRO A 400 -14.38 -23.58 13.21
N TRP A 401 -14.98 -22.45 13.58
CA TRP A 401 -16.43 -22.23 13.45
C TRP A 401 -16.93 -22.33 12.01
N MET A 402 -16.10 -22.06 11.00
CA MET A 402 -16.48 -22.16 9.59
C MET A 402 -16.73 -23.61 9.15
N PHE A 403 -16.28 -24.59 9.95
CA PHE A 403 -16.49 -26.02 9.70
C PHE A 403 -17.60 -26.65 10.55
N SER A 404 -18.31 -25.83 11.35
CA SER A 404 -19.43 -26.28 12.19
C SER A 404 -20.61 -26.90 11.40
N GLY A 405 -20.66 -26.65 10.10
CA GLY A 405 -21.78 -26.98 9.22
C GLY A 405 -22.81 -25.85 9.07
N VAL A 406 -22.47 -24.65 9.56
CA VAL A 406 -23.32 -23.45 9.45
C VAL A 406 -23.20 -22.79 8.06
N LEU A 407 -22.01 -22.83 7.43
CA LEU A 407 -21.83 -22.42 6.04
C LEU A 407 -22.47 -23.46 5.09
N PRO A 408 -23.05 -23.04 3.96
CA PRO A 408 -23.66 -23.96 3.00
C PRO A 408 -22.60 -24.84 2.33
N GLU A 409 -22.90 -26.13 2.18
CA GLU A 409 -22.18 -27.00 1.24
C GLU A 409 -22.50 -26.60 -0.22
N PRO A 410 -21.71 -27.02 -1.23
CA PRO A 410 -21.91 -26.57 -2.61
C PRO A 410 -23.33 -26.77 -3.14
N MET A 411 -23.95 -27.93 -2.85
CA MET A 411 -25.33 -28.20 -3.26
C MET A 411 -26.35 -27.32 -2.52
N ASP A 412 -26.15 -27.08 -1.23
CA ASP A 412 -27.00 -26.16 -0.44
C ASP A 412 -26.95 -24.74 -1.02
N LEU A 413 -25.75 -24.26 -1.38
CA LEU A 413 -25.56 -22.95 -2.00
C LEU A 413 -26.22 -22.90 -3.39
N MET A 414 -26.10 -23.99 -4.16
CA MET A 414 -26.75 -24.12 -5.46
C MET A 414 -28.27 -24.03 -5.35
N MET A 415 -28.88 -24.78 -4.43
CA MET A 415 -30.32 -24.72 -4.18
C MET A 415 -30.76 -23.34 -3.69
N HIS A 416 -29.97 -22.73 -2.79
CA HIS A 416 -30.25 -21.42 -2.21
C HIS A 416 -30.35 -20.34 -3.28
N TYR A 417 -29.44 -20.34 -4.28
CA TYR A 417 -29.38 -19.27 -5.27
C TYR A 417 -29.90 -19.62 -6.67
N PHE A 418 -30.00 -20.89 -7.06
CA PHE A 418 -30.18 -21.31 -8.47
C PHE A 418 -31.29 -22.36 -8.71
N SER A 419 -32.06 -22.80 -7.70
CA SER A 419 -33.22 -23.69 -7.92
C SER A 419 -34.38 -23.03 -8.70
N ASN A 420 -35.18 -23.81 -9.44
CA ASN A 420 -36.23 -23.37 -10.37
C ASN A 420 -37.40 -22.61 -9.71
N LYS A 421 -37.35 -22.37 -8.39
CA LYS A 421 -38.26 -21.48 -7.65
C LYS A 421 -37.77 -20.03 -7.55
N ASN A 422 -36.71 -19.66 -8.26
CA ASN A 422 -36.13 -18.32 -8.20
C ASN A 422 -36.96 -17.27 -8.93
N LYS A 423 -37.85 -16.61 -8.19
CA LYS A 423 -38.17 -15.21 -8.49
C LYS A 423 -36.86 -14.43 -8.52
N LYS A 424 -36.46 -13.92 -9.70
CA LYS A 424 -35.35 -12.96 -9.91
C LYS A 424 -35.66 -11.58 -9.30
N ASP A 425 -36.39 -11.57 -8.19
CA ASP A 425 -36.80 -10.38 -7.47
C ASP A 425 -35.65 -9.93 -6.57
N ILE A 426 -35.31 -8.65 -6.67
CA ILE A 426 -34.17 -8.05 -5.97
C ILE A 426 -34.33 -8.18 -4.46
N GLU A 427 -35.56 -8.07 -3.93
CA GLU A 427 -35.84 -8.23 -2.49
C GLU A 427 -35.56 -9.64 -2.00
N ASN A 428 -35.86 -10.64 -2.83
CA ASN A 428 -35.59 -12.05 -2.52
C ASN A 428 -34.08 -12.34 -2.54
N ILE A 429 -33.35 -11.76 -3.51
CA ILE A 429 -31.89 -11.87 -3.59
C ILE A 429 -31.25 -11.23 -2.35
N ASP A 430 -31.68 -10.03 -1.96
CA ASP A 430 -31.19 -9.34 -0.77
C ASP A 430 -31.43 -10.16 0.51
N LYS A 431 -32.63 -10.75 0.66
CA LYS A 431 -32.93 -11.64 1.78
C LYS A 431 -32.01 -12.86 1.80
N LYS A 432 -31.79 -13.50 0.65
CA LYS A 432 -30.88 -14.65 0.51
C LYS A 432 -29.43 -14.30 0.80
N ASN A 433 -28.98 -13.11 0.43
CA ASN A 433 -27.64 -12.62 0.74
C ASN A 433 -27.46 -12.39 2.24
N LYS A 434 -28.50 -11.90 2.92
CA LYS A 434 -28.45 -11.62 4.35
C LYS A 434 -28.50 -12.88 5.18
N SER A 435 -29.29 -13.89 4.80
CA SER A 435 -29.48 -15.07 5.64
C SER A 435 -29.41 -16.40 4.89
N PHE A 436 -28.69 -17.33 5.51
CA PHE A 436 -28.76 -18.76 5.22
C PHE A 436 -28.88 -19.50 6.55
N LYS A 437 -30.00 -20.21 6.76
CA LYS A 437 -30.35 -20.77 8.08
C LYS A 437 -30.27 -19.67 9.16
N ASN A 438 -29.43 -19.83 10.19
CA ASN A 438 -29.22 -18.85 11.27
C ASN A 438 -27.94 -18.00 11.09
N LEU A 439 -27.33 -18.01 9.90
CA LEU A 439 -26.08 -17.31 9.61
C LEU A 439 -26.32 -16.01 8.84
N ASN A 440 -25.58 -14.95 9.19
CA ASN A 440 -25.38 -13.82 8.31
C ASN A 440 -24.45 -14.21 7.15
N LEU A 441 -25.04 -14.62 6.02
CA LEU A 441 -24.31 -15.24 4.91
C LEU A 441 -23.33 -14.25 4.27
N ALA A 442 -23.77 -13.03 3.94
CA ALA A 442 -22.91 -12.00 3.37
C ALA A 442 -21.71 -11.71 4.27
N ALA A 443 -21.94 -11.43 5.55
CA ALA A 443 -20.84 -11.13 6.48
C ALA A 443 -19.85 -12.30 6.56
N SER A 444 -20.35 -13.53 6.65
CA SER A 444 -19.50 -14.72 6.78
C SER A 444 -18.72 -15.01 5.50
N ALA A 445 -19.39 -15.00 4.35
CA ALA A 445 -18.77 -15.30 3.06
C ALA A 445 -17.70 -14.27 2.68
N LEU A 446 -17.90 -12.99 3.02
CA LEU A 446 -16.91 -11.95 2.77
C LEU A 446 -15.66 -12.05 3.66
N THR A 447 -15.75 -12.71 4.81
CA THR A 447 -14.57 -12.95 5.66
C THR A 447 -13.68 -14.08 5.14
N ILE A 448 -14.20 -15.02 4.35
CA ILE A 448 -13.44 -16.17 3.82
C ILE A 448 -12.15 -15.71 3.11
N PRO A 449 -12.22 -14.83 2.10
CA PRO A 449 -11.08 -14.12 1.53
C PRO A 449 -9.96 -13.71 2.50
N MET A 450 -10.34 -13.07 3.61
CA MET A 450 -9.41 -12.44 4.54
C MET A 450 -8.62 -13.45 5.38
N PHE A 451 -9.18 -14.64 5.62
CA PHE A 451 -8.65 -15.63 6.55
C PHE A 451 -8.09 -16.88 5.89
N LEU A 452 -8.23 -17.03 4.57
CA LEU A 452 -7.54 -18.12 3.87
C LEU A 452 -6.03 -17.94 4.04
N ASN A 453 -5.33 -18.94 4.60
CA ASN A 453 -3.89 -18.92 4.85
C ASN A 453 -3.14 -18.64 3.55
N GLY A 454 -2.81 -17.36 3.38
CA GLY A 454 -1.95 -16.80 2.36
C GLY A 454 -2.38 -16.97 0.91
N LEU A 455 -3.68 -16.79 0.66
CA LEU A 455 -4.17 -16.51 -0.68
C LEU A 455 -4.97 -15.23 -0.71
N ASP A 456 -4.36 -14.22 -1.33
CA ASP A 456 -5.10 -13.10 -1.89
C ASP A 456 -6.22 -13.67 -2.78
N SER A 457 -7.40 -13.16 -2.49
CA SER A 457 -8.71 -13.75 -2.67
C SER A 457 -9.47 -13.15 -3.85
N ALA A 458 -8.71 -12.62 -4.79
CA ALA A 458 -9.17 -11.93 -5.96
C ALA A 458 -8.53 -12.65 -7.16
N GLN A 459 -9.28 -13.56 -7.76
CA GLN A 459 -8.94 -14.48 -8.88
C GLN A 459 -8.29 -15.82 -8.48
N GLY A 460 -8.91 -16.92 -8.92
CA GLY A 460 -8.20 -18.19 -9.18
C GLY A 460 -7.14 -18.09 -10.29
N ARG A 461 -6.60 -16.90 -10.55
CA ARG A 461 -5.57 -16.55 -11.55
C ARG A 461 -4.53 -15.55 -11.04
N SER A 462 -4.75 -14.85 -9.92
CA SER A 462 -3.77 -13.87 -9.43
C SER A 462 -2.90 -14.46 -8.33
N THR A 463 -1.70 -13.93 -8.25
CA THR A 463 -0.65 -14.37 -7.37
C THR A 463 -0.81 -13.77 -5.97
N SER A 464 -0.74 -14.60 -4.93
CA SER A 464 -0.98 -14.17 -3.55
C SER A 464 0.22 -13.49 -2.87
N ILE A 465 -0.10 -12.74 -1.82
CA ILE A 465 0.87 -12.23 -0.86
C ILE A 465 0.56 -12.75 0.56
N MET A 466 1.60 -13.13 1.30
CA MET A 466 1.54 -13.41 2.74
C MET A 466 2.37 -12.38 3.50
N VAL A 467 2.02 -12.12 4.76
CA VAL A 467 2.79 -11.20 5.61
C VAL A 467 3.12 -11.88 6.93
N GLN A 468 4.41 -11.93 7.25
CA GLN A 468 4.90 -12.23 8.58
C GLN A 468 5.10 -10.92 9.33
N LEU A 469 4.32 -10.71 10.39
CA LEU A 469 4.45 -9.55 11.27
C LEU A 469 5.67 -9.70 12.20
N PRO A 470 6.20 -8.60 12.74
CA PRO A 470 7.28 -8.65 13.71
C PRO A 470 6.88 -9.47 14.95
N SER A 471 7.80 -10.27 15.47
CA SER A 471 7.62 -11.14 16.64
C SER A 471 8.93 -11.25 17.44
N CYS A 472 8.95 -12.03 18.52
CA CYS A 472 10.16 -12.30 19.30
C CYS A 472 11.33 -12.86 18.45
N ASN A 473 11.02 -13.49 17.31
CA ASN A 473 12.01 -14.10 16.41
C ASN A 473 12.23 -13.30 15.11
N SER A 474 11.49 -12.22 14.88
CA SER A 474 11.61 -11.39 13.68
C SER A 474 11.37 -9.92 14.01
N ASP A 475 12.40 -9.09 13.85
CA ASP A 475 12.33 -7.66 14.19
C ASP A 475 11.51 -6.82 13.19
N THR A 476 11.21 -7.38 12.01
CA THR A 476 10.65 -6.64 10.87
C THR A 476 9.55 -7.42 10.16
N CYS A 477 8.66 -6.70 9.48
CA CYS A 477 7.66 -7.30 8.60
C CYS A 477 8.34 -7.96 7.38
N VAL A 478 7.92 -9.17 7.03
CA VAL A 478 8.35 -9.84 5.80
C VAL A 478 7.13 -10.17 4.95
N PHE A 479 7.13 -9.68 3.72
CA PHE A 479 6.11 -9.99 2.72
C PHE A 479 6.58 -11.15 1.86
N TYR A 480 5.70 -12.10 1.55
CA TYR A 480 6.01 -13.27 0.73
C TYR A 480 5.09 -13.29 -0.47
N THR A 481 5.66 -13.40 -1.66
CA THR A 481 4.92 -13.51 -2.92
C THR A 481 5.21 -14.85 -3.59
N ALA A 482 4.40 -15.28 -4.55
CA ALA A 482 4.76 -16.42 -5.39
C ALA A 482 6.07 -16.15 -6.16
N THR A 483 6.87 -17.20 -6.39
CA THR A 483 8.07 -17.09 -7.24
C THR A 483 7.70 -16.67 -8.66
N GLY A 484 8.38 -15.65 -9.18
CA GLY A 484 8.19 -15.16 -10.55
C GLY A 484 7.28 -13.94 -10.69
N ILE A 485 6.68 -13.44 -9.59
CA ILE A 485 5.98 -12.15 -9.61
C ILE A 485 7.00 -11.01 -9.83
N SER A 486 6.60 -9.99 -10.58
CA SER A 486 7.34 -8.73 -10.70
C SER A 486 7.45 -8.00 -9.35
N LYS A 487 8.41 -7.07 -9.24
CA LYS A 487 8.61 -6.30 -8.01
C LYS A 487 7.43 -5.37 -7.75
N GLU A 488 6.89 -4.82 -8.83
CA GLU A 488 5.79 -3.88 -8.89
C GLU A 488 4.50 -4.55 -8.41
N ASP A 489 4.16 -5.73 -8.96
CA ASP A 489 2.97 -6.48 -8.58
C ASP A 489 3.05 -6.95 -7.12
N GLY A 490 4.24 -7.36 -6.63
CA GLY A 490 4.43 -7.71 -5.23
C GLY A 490 4.11 -6.55 -4.27
N LEU A 491 4.54 -5.33 -4.61
CA LEU A 491 4.24 -4.13 -3.83
C LEU A 491 2.77 -3.71 -3.94
N TYR A 492 2.16 -3.88 -5.11
CA TYR A 492 0.74 -3.64 -5.30
C TYR A 492 -0.12 -4.55 -4.40
N LEU A 493 0.21 -5.84 -4.34
CA LEU A 493 -0.46 -6.79 -3.45
C LEU A 493 -0.28 -6.41 -1.97
N ALA A 494 0.92 -5.95 -1.58
CA ALA A 494 1.19 -5.46 -0.23
C ALA A 494 0.39 -4.19 0.12
N GLU A 495 0.15 -3.33 -0.87
CA GLU A 495 -0.67 -2.12 -0.75
C GLU A 495 -2.14 -2.50 -0.51
N LEU A 496 -2.67 -3.45 -1.28
CA LEU A 496 -4.04 -3.97 -1.11
C LEU A 496 -4.21 -4.64 0.26
N PHE A 497 -3.24 -5.45 0.68
CA PHE A 497 -3.22 -6.09 2.00
C PHE A 497 -3.34 -5.07 3.12
N SER A 498 -2.44 -4.09 3.13
CA SER A 498 -2.29 -3.17 4.26
C SER A 498 -3.46 -2.19 4.38
N ASN A 499 -4.20 -1.97 3.29
CA ASN A 499 -5.38 -1.11 3.27
C ASN A 499 -6.70 -1.88 3.43
N GLY A 500 -6.67 -3.21 3.53
CA GLY A 500 -7.88 -4.04 3.64
C GLY A 500 -8.78 -3.97 2.40
N LEU A 501 -8.23 -3.62 1.23
CA LEU A 501 -8.99 -3.35 0.00
C LEU A 501 -9.30 -4.60 -0.81
N TYR A 502 -9.05 -5.80 -0.27
CA TYR A 502 -9.34 -7.06 -0.94
C TYR A 502 -10.82 -7.21 -1.30
N ILE A 503 -11.73 -6.83 -0.39
CA ILE A 503 -13.18 -6.91 -0.66
C ILE A 503 -13.56 -6.02 -1.85
N GLN A 504 -13.00 -4.81 -1.94
CA GLN A 504 -13.25 -3.91 -3.06
C GLN A 504 -12.68 -4.49 -4.37
N ARG A 505 -11.50 -5.12 -4.33
CA ARG A 505 -10.91 -5.73 -5.52
C ARG A 505 -11.69 -6.96 -5.98
N SER A 506 -12.09 -7.83 -5.06
CA SER A 506 -13.00 -8.94 -5.35
C SER A 506 -14.34 -8.44 -5.91
N LEU A 507 -14.82 -7.27 -5.47
CA LEU A 507 -16.00 -6.62 -6.05
C LEU A 507 -15.74 -6.18 -7.50
N GLU A 508 -14.64 -5.48 -7.79
CA GLU A 508 -14.25 -5.07 -9.15
C GLU A 508 -14.12 -6.28 -10.09
N GLU A 509 -13.56 -7.39 -9.61
CA GLU A 509 -13.41 -8.60 -10.40
C GLU A 509 -14.72 -9.35 -10.58
N SER A 510 -15.56 -9.43 -9.55
CA SER A 510 -16.89 -10.04 -9.66
C SER A 510 -17.78 -9.31 -10.69
N LEU A 511 -17.54 -8.02 -10.93
CA LEU A 511 -18.19 -7.27 -11.99
C LEU A 511 -17.76 -7.73 -13.39
N THR A 512 -16.55 -8.27 -13.54
CA THR A 512 -16.04 -8.77 -14.83
C THR A 512 -16.55 -10.17 -15.19
N ILE A 513 -16.88 -11.00 -14.20
CA ILE A 513 -17.36 -12.37 -14.43
C ILE A 513 -18.90 -12.39 -14.49
N GLU A 514 -19.44 -13.03 -15.52
CA GLU A 514 -20.90 -13.23 -15.62
C GLU A 514 -21.38 -14.22 -14.53
N LEU A 515 -22.55 -13.97 -13.93
CA LEU A 515 -23.11 -14.85 -12.90
C LEU A 515 -23.26 -16.30 -13.40
N LYS A 516 -23.59 -16.47 -14.68
CA LYS A 516 -23.72 -17.77 -15.34
C LYS A 516 -22.40 -18.55 -15.35
N GLU A 517 -21.26 -17.88 -15.51
CA GLU A 517 -19.97 -18.56 -15.48
C GLU A 517 -19.62 -19.07 -14.08
N ILE A 518 -20.04 -18.32 -13.04
CA ILE A 518 -19.91 -18.69 -11.63
C ILE A 518 -20.84 -19.86 -11.30
N GLU A 519 -22.08 -19.83 -11.78
CA GLU A 519 -23.04 -20.94 -11.67
C GLU A 519 -22.49 -22.21 -12.32
N ASP A 520 -22.02 -22.13 -13.57
CA ASP A 520 -21.42 -23.25 -14.31
C ASP A 520 -20.25 -23.87 -13.54
N LEU A 521 -19.41 -23.04 -12.92
CA LEU A 521 -18.28 -23.48 -12.10
C LEU A 521 -18.76 -24.17 -10.81
N LEU A 522 -19.74 -23.59 -10.13
CA LEU A 522 -20.30 -24.17 -8.90
C LEU A 522 -20.96 -25.54 -9.17
N ILE A 523 -21.61 -25.74 -10.33
CA ILE A 523 -22.17 -27.05 -10.72
C ILE A 523 -21.06 -28.11 -10.85
N GLY A 524 -19.93 -27.76 -11.47
CA GLY A 524 -18.77 -28.64 -11.53
C GLY A 524 -18.23 -28.96 -10.14
N ILE A 525 -18.17 -27.96 -9.26
CA ILE A 525 -17.75 -28.12 -7.86
C ILE A 525 -18.70 -29.03 -7.08
N CYS A 526 -20.02 -28.92 -7.26
CA CYS A 526 -20.98 -29.81 -6.62
C CYS A 526 -20.69 -31.28 -6.93
N PHE A 527 -20.36 -31.59 -8.19
CA PHE A 527 -20.00 -32.95 -8.59
C PHE A 527 -18.68 -33.41 -7.94
N LEU A 528 -17.62 -32.58 -8.02
CA LEU A 528 -16.32 -32.90 -7.42
C LEU A 528 -16.39 -33.04 -5.90
N TRP A 529 -17.19 -32.21 -5.23
CA TRP A 529 -17.42 -32.29 -3.79
C TRP A 529 -18.05 -33.63 -3.40
N HIS A 530 -19.04 -34.09 -4.17
CA HIS A 530 -19.68 -35.37 -3.93
C HIS A 530 -18.69 -36.54 -4.09
N GLU A 531 -17.89 -36.54 -5.17
CA GLU A 531 -16.87 -37.57 -5.39
C GLU A 531 -15.79 -37.59 -4.31
N ASN A 532 -15.39 -36.43 -3.78
CA ASN A 532 -14.33 -36.32 -2.78
C ASN A 532 -14.79 -36.63 -1.36
N PHE A 533 -16.03 -36.27 -0.99
CA PHE A 533 -16.44 -36.23 0.42
C PHE A 533 -17.73 -36.99 0.76
N VAL A 534 -18.49 -37.47 -0.23
CA VAL A 534 -19.73 -38.23 -0.01
C VAL A 534 -19.55 -39.66 -0.49
N GLU A 535 -19.64 -39.86 -1.80
CA GLU A 535 -19.40 -41.16 -2.44
C GLU A 535 -19.17 -40.97 -3.96
N LYS A 536 -18.53 -41.96 -4.59
CA LYS A 536 -18.38 -41.99 -6.04
C LYS A 536 -19.74 -42.19 -6.70
N ILE A 537 -20.06 -41.33 -7.66
CA ILE A 537 -21.33 -41.34 -8.38
C ILE A 537 -21.10 -41.16 -9.88
N SER A 538 -21.93 -41.82 -10.70
CA SER A 538 -21.89 -41.61 -12.15
C SER A 538 -22.48 -40.25 -12.54
N LEU A 539 -22.00 -39.66 -13.64
CA LEU A 539 -22.55 -38.41 -14.20
C LEU A 539 -24.08 -38.45 -14.34
N ARG A 540 -24.63 -39.54 -14.90
CA ARG A 540 -26.08 -39.71 -15.08
C ARG A 540 -26.86 -39.59 -13.77
N LYS A 541 -26.50 -40.40 -12.77
CA LYS A 541 -27.14 -40.34 -11.44
C LYS A 541 -27.02 -38.97 -10.79
N PHE A 542 -25.92 -38.25 -11.02
CA PHE A 542 -25.79 -36.90 -10.47
C PHE A 542 -26.62 -35.86 -11.24
N VAL A 543 -26.84 -36.05 -12.54
CA VAL A 543 -27.83 -35.27 -13.29
C VAL A 543 -29.22 -35.46 -12.69
N ASP A 544 -29.60 -36.70 -12.36
CA ASP A 544 -30.88 -37.00 -11.70
C ASP A 544 -30.98 -36.23 -10.36
N ILE A 545 -29.91 -36.21 -9.55
CA ILE A 545 -29.86 -35.41 -8.29
C ILE A 545 -30.03 -33.90 -8.57
N LEU A 546 -29.37 -33.35 -9.59
CA LEU A 546 -29.52 -31.93 -9.93
C LEU A 546 -30.97 -31.61 -10.33
N GLN A 547 -31.60 -32.47 -11.11
CA GLN A 547 -32.99 -32.34 -11.54
C GLN A 547 -33.97 -32.46 -10.37
N ASP A 548 -33.76 -33.42 -9.46
CA ASP A 548 -34.56 -33.60 -8.25
C ASP A 548 -34.51 -32.36 -7.33
N ASN A 549 -33.38 -31.65 -7.33
CA ASN A 549 -33.21 -30.40 -6.59
C ASN A 549 -33.66 -29.15 -7.37
N GLU A 550 -34.42 -29.34 -8.44
CA GLU A 550 -34.95 -28.28 -9.29
C GLU A 550 -33.83 -27.37 -9.86
N ILE A 551 -32.62 -27.87 -10.07
CA ILE A 551 -31.56 -27.11 -10.73
C ILE A 551 -31.73 -27.27 -12.25
N ASN A 552 -31.44 -26.22 -13.02
CA ASN A 552 -31.58 -26.14 -14.49
C ASN A 552 -31.38 -27.50 -15.20
N ASP A 553 -32.13 -27.75 -16.27
CA ASP A 553 -31.99 -29.02 -17.02
C ASP A 553 -30.60 -29.12 -17.67
N ILE A 554 -29.83 -30.13 -17.27
CA ILE A 554 -28.41 -30.26 -17.59
C ILE A 554 -28.14 -31.63 -18.18
N SER A 555 -27.64 -31.65 -19.41
CA SER A 555 -27.18 -32.89 -20.03
C SER A 555 -25.90 -33.43 -19.37
N GLU A 556 -25.67 -34.74 -19.43
CA GLU A 556 -24.41 -35.36 -18.98
C GLU A 556 -23.18 -34.73 -19.65
N ARG A 557 -23.28 -34.36 -20.93
CA ARG A 557 -22.21 -33.70 -21.68
C ARG A 557 -21.88 -32.33 -21.08
N THR A 558 -22.89 -31.57 -20.70
CA THR A 558 -22.73 -30.26 -20.06
C THR A 558 -22.13 -30.40 -18.67
N LEU A 559 -22.60 -31.37 -17.88
CA LEU A 559 -22.05 -31.65 -16.56
C LEU A 559 -20.57 -32.04 -16.65
N LYS A 560 -20.19 -32.88 -17.62
CA LYS A 560 -18.79 -33.24 -17.87
C LYS A 560 -17.93 -32.01 -18.18
N ALA A 561 -18.37 -31.14 -19.08
CA ALA A 561 -17.61 -29.92 -19.42
C ALA A 561 -17.42 -28.99 -18.20
N ARG A 562 -18.44 -28.87 -17.34
CA ARG A 562 -18.37 -28.08 -16.11
C ARG A 562 -17.47 -28.73 -15.05
N LYS A 563 -17.51 -30.06 -14.92
CA LYS A 563 -16.56 -30.84 -14.11
C LYS A 563 -15.13 -30.58 -14.58
N ASP A 564 -14.85 -30.75 -15.87
CA ASP A 564 -13.50 -30.55 -16.44
C ASP A 564 -12.99 -29.11 -16.18
N LYS A 565 -13.88 -28.11 -16.28
CA LYS A 565 -13.57 -26.72 -15.92
C LYS A 565 -13.21 -26.59 -14.43
N ALA A 566 -14.01 -27.15 -13.53
CA ALA A 566 -13.78 -27.10 -12.09
C ALA A 566 -12.51 -27.87 -11.68
N GLU A 567 -12.21 -29.01 -12.31
CA GLU A 567 -10.98 -29.77 -12.08
C GLU A 567 -9.76 -28.95 -12.50
N ASN A 568 -9.81 -28.29 -13.66
CA ASN A 568 -8.73 -27.44 -14.13
C ASN A 568 -8.48 -26.28 -13.14
N TRP A 569 -9.55 -25.66 -12.64
CA TRP A 569 -9.45 -24.64 -11.59
C TRP A 569 -8.87 -25.19 -10.28
N LEU A 570 -9.30 -26.37 -9.84
CA LEU A 570 -8.78 -27.02 -8.63
C LEU A 570 -7.30 -27.42 -8.79
N MET A 571 -6.87 -27.84 -9.98
CA MET A 571 -5.46 -28.14 -10.27
C MET A 571 -4.59 -26.89 -10.12
N GLN A 572 -5.07 -25.77 -10.67
CA GLN A 572 -4.44 -24.46 -10.54
C GLN A 572 -4.57 -23.89 -9.12
N TRP A 573 -5.55 -24.35 -8.34
CA TRP A 573 -5.72 -23.91 -6.96
C TRP A 573 -4.46 -24.24 -6.15
N PRO A 574 -3.84 -23.26 -5.50
CA PRO A 574 -2.58 -23.46 -4.79
C PRO A 574 -2.72 -24.41 -3.60
N SER A 575 -1.69 -25.24 -3.43
CA SER A 575 -1.52 -26.08 -2.25
C SER A 575 -1.17 -25.20 -1.06
N GLN A 576 -2.14 -24.97 -0.18
CA GLN A 576 -1.94 -24.24 1.06
C GLN A 576 -1.10 -25.11 2.01
N ARG A 577 0.04 -24.60 2.47
CA ARG A 577 0.84 -25.27 3.50
C ARG A 577 0.62 -24.52 4.81
N PRO A 578 0.53 -25.22 5.95
CA PRO A 578 0.56 -24.55 7.24
C PRO A 578 1.84 -23.71 7.31
N LEU A 579 1.70 -22.48 7.82
CA LEU A 579 2.82 -21.72 8.37
C LEU A 579 3.40 -22.60 9.47
N ILE A 580 4.52 -23.27 9.19
CA ILE A 580 5.31 -23.86 10.26
C ILE A 580 5.82 -22.65 11.05
N ALA A 581 5.36 -22.54 12.29
CA ALA A 581 5.77 -21.53 13.26
C ALA A 581 7.26 -21.66 13.60
#